data_AF-A0A1B6LEC5-F1
#
_entry.id   AF-A0A1B6LEC5-F1
#
_cell.length_a   1.000
_cell.length_b   1.000
_cell.length_c   1.000
_cell.angle_alpha   90.00
_cell.angle_beta   90.00
_cell.angle_gamma   90.00
#
_symmetry.space_group_name_H-M   'P 1'
#
loop_
_entity.id
_entity.type
_entity.pdbx_description
1 polymer ?
#
loop_
_entity_poly.entity_id
_entity_poly.type
_entity_poly.pdbx_seq_one_letter_code
_entity_poly.pdbx_strand_id
1 'polypeptide(L)'
;MYEAFIESHPDNKVDINFYKKTLKDKFPKLKFHRPRKDTCNTCDLLKSKMMNDSTNKIEYKNSLELHHRKAEKAREQMKTDHEESTIVTSDTCTISVDLQQVFSLPAMTHCQVYYLRQLSCFNLGLHMADNNQGFMFVWHEGMSGR
;
A
#
# COMPACT_ATOMS: atom_id res chain seq x y z
N MET A 1 -11.44 6.31 3.75
CA MET A 1 -12.36 7.36 3.23
C MET A 1 -13.49 7.66 4.22
N TYR A 2 -14.33 6.70 4.61
CA TYR A 2 -15.36 6.95 5.63
C TYR A 2 -14.77 7.29 7.01
N GLU A 3 -13.75 6.57 7.46
CA GLU A 3 -13.08 6.84 8.75
C GLU A 3 -12.43 8.24 8.76
N ALA A 4 -11.66 8.59 7.72
CA ALA A 4 -11.10 9.93 7.55
C ALA A 4 -12.17 11.06 7.49
N PHE A 5 -13.37 10.75 6.98
CA PHE A 5 -14.48 11.72 6.98
C PHE A 5 -15.01 11.97 8.41
N ILE A 6 -15.14 10.92 9.23
CA ILE A 6 -15.52 11.07 10.65
C ILE A 6 -14.44 11.81 11.43
N GLU A 7 -13.17 11.50 11.18
CA GLU A 7 -12.03 12.13 11.85
C GLU A 7 -11.95 13.64 11.56
N SER A 8 -12.25 14.05 10.32
CA SER A 8 -12.31 15.46 9.93
C SER A 8 -13.60 16.18 10.35
N HIS A 9 -14.69 15.46 10.58
CA HIS A 9 -16.01 16.02 10.92
C HIS A 9 -16.65 15.26 12.09
N PRO A 10 -16.09 15.36 13.30
CA PRO A 10 -16.52 14.57 14.45
C PRO A 10 -17.95 14.85 14.91
N ASP A 11 -18.48 16.04 14.63
CA ASP A 11 -19.86 16.44 14.98
C ASP A 11 -20.92 15.74 14.12
N ASN A 12 -20.53 15.28 12.92
CA ASN A 12 -21.44 14.64 11.98
C ASN A 12 -21.50 13.12 12.22
N LYS A 13 -22.50 12.69 13.01
CA LYS A 13 -22.83 11.27 13.18
C LYS A 13 -23.57 10.73 11.96
N VAL A 14 -22.80 10.42 10.92
CA VAL A 14 -23.31 9.86 9.67
C VAL A 14 -23.07 8.35 9.64
N ASP A 15 -24.10 7.57 9.29
CA ASP A 15 -23.95 6.13 9.07
C ASP A 15 -23.17 5.82 7.78
N ILE A 16 -22.40 4.74 7.77
CA ILE A 16 -21.59 4.31 6.63
C ILE A 16 -22.43 4.06 5.38
N ASN A 17 -23.68 3.60 5.53
CA ASN A 17 -24.56 3.36 4.38
C ASN A 17 -25.06 4.66 3.78
N PHE A 18 -25.36 5.65 4.62
CA PHE A 18 -25.72 6.99 4.16
C PHE A 18 -24.55 7.66 3.43
N TYR A 19 -23.33 7.59 4.00
CA TYR A 19 -22.12 8.09 3.35
C TYR A 19 -21.89 7.45 1.98
N LYS A 20 -21.97 6.12 1.90
CA LYS A 20 -21.81 5.39 0.63
C LYS A 20 -22.89 5.74 -0.38
N LYS A 21 -24.14 5.88 0.05
CA LYS A 21 -25.27 6.23 -0.83
C LYS A 21 -25.05 7.62 -1.43
N THR A 22 -24.79 8.62 -0.59
CA THR A 22 -24.54 10.00 -1.02
C THR A 22 -23.38 10.10 -2.01
N LEU A 23 -22.27 9.37 -1.76
CA LEU A 23 -21.14 9.32 -2.67
C LEU A 23 -21.47 8.65 -4.01
N LYS A 24 -22.24 7.56 -4.02
CA LYS A 24 -22.68 6.93 -5.28
C LYS A 24 -23.62 7.83 -6.06
N ASP A 25 -24.54 8.51 -5.37
CA ASP A 25 -25.54 9.39 -6.00
C ASP A 25 -24.88 10.63 -6.60
N LYS A 26 -23.90 11.23 -5.90
CA LYS A 26 -23.19 12.43 -6.36
C LYS A 26 -22.03 12.12 -7.31
N PHE A 27 -21.39 10.96 -7.16
CA PHE A 27 -20.21 10.56 -7.94
C PHE A 27 -20.38 9.13 -8.47
N PRO A 28 -21.22 8.93 -9.50
CA PRO A 28 -21.57 7.59 -10.00
C PRO A 28 -20.39 6.81 -10.59
N LYS A 29 -19.29 7.49 -10.93
CA LYS A 29 -18.07 6.87 -11.46
C LYS A 29 -17.15 6.32 -10.36
N LEU A 30 -17.33 6.70 -9.10
CA LEU A 30 -16.50 6.21 -7.99
C LEU A 30 -17.00 4.83 -7.52
N LYS A 31 -16.08 3.87 -7.44
CA LYS A 31 -16.36 2.52 -6.95
C LYS A 31 -15.73 2.32 -5.57
N PHE A 32 -16.53 1.84 -4.61
CA PHE A 32 -16.02 1.39 -3.32
C PHE A 32 -15.47 -0.04 -3.48
N HIS A 33 -14.15 -0.17 -3.57
CA HIS A 33 -13.51 -1.48 -3.54
C HIS A 33 -13.39 -1.97 -2.09
N ARG A 34 -13.52 -3.28 -1.88
CA ARG A 34 -13.09 -3.86 -0.61
C ARG A 34 -11.56 -3.80 -0.59
N PRO A 35 -10.93 -3.24 0.44
CA PRO A 35 -9.48 -3.27 0.55
C PRO A 35 -9.05 -4.74 0.58
N ARG A 36 -8.28 -5.16 -0.43
CA ARG A 36 -7.54 -6.40 -0.36
C ARG A 36 -6.37 -6.13 0.58
N LYS A 37 -6.21 -6.95 1.61
CA LYS A 37 -5.05 -6.86 2.49
C LYS A 37 -3.94 -7.66 1.82
N ASP A 38 -2.85 -6.99 1.47
CA ASP A 38 -1.65 -7.70 1.06
C ASP A 38 -1.17 -8.57 2.23
N THR A 39 -0.83 -9.82 1.92
CA THR A 39 -0.33 -10.77 2.92
C THR A 39 1.18 -10.86 2.81
N CYS A 40 1.84 -11.03 3.96
CA CYS A 40 3.28 -11.23 3.99
C CYS A 40 3.59 -12.68 3.63
N ASN A 41 4.37 -12.89 2.55
CA ASN A 41 4.82 -14.20 2.10
C ASN A 41 5.46 -15.03 3.23
N THR A 42 6.26 -14.39 4.09
CA THR A 42 6.91 -15.05 5.22
C THR A 42 5.89 -15.51 6.27
N CYS A 43 4.91 -14.67 6.59
CA CYS A 43 3.85 -15.03 7.53
C CYS A 43 3.01 -16.19 7.00
N ASP A 44 2.66 -16.16 5.71
CA ASP A 44 1.86 -17.20 5.08
C ASP A 44 2.63 -18.52 5.02
N LEU A 45 3.93 -18.47 4.69
CA LEU A 45 4.81 -19.63 4.70
C LEU A 45 4.88 -20.26 6.10
N LEU A 46 5.14 -19.46 7.13
CA LEU A 46 5.27 -19.96 8.51
C LEU A 46 3.95 -20.53 9.03
N LYS A 47 2.82 -19.88 8.75
CA LYS A 47 1.49 -20.42 9.08
C LYS A 47 1.24 -21.74 8.37
N SER A 48 1.55 -21.83 7.09
CA SER A 48 1.40 -23.08 6.32
C SER A 48 2.27 -24.20 6.89
N LYS A 49 3.52 -23.92 7.26
CA LYS A 49 4.40 -24.89 7.94
C LYS A 49 3.84 -25.34 9.28
N MET A 50 3.31 -24.43 10.10
CA MET A 50 2.67 -24.75 11.39
C MET A 50 1.41 -25.62 11.26
N MET A 51 0.72 -25.56 10.12
CA MET A 51 -0.46 -26.39 9.85
C MET A 51 -0.09 -27.80 9.38
N ASN A 52 1.04 -27.95 8.67
CA ASN A 52 1.43 -29.20 8.04
C ASN A 52 2.51 -29.99 8.80
N ASP A 53 3.29 -29.36 9.67
CA ASP A 53 4.33 -30.00 10.48
C ASP A 53 4.06 -29.79 11.99
N SER A 54 3.68 -30.87 12.66
CA SER A 54 3.38 -30.90 14.09
C SER A 54 4.62 -30.94 14.97
N THR A 55 5.77 -31.33 14.44
CA THR A 55 6.99 -31.58 15.21
C THR A 55 7.74 -30.29 15.51
N ASN A 56 7.85 -29.40 14.51
CA ASN A 56 8.59 -28.13 14.63
C ASN A 56 7.70 -26.91 14.90
N LYS A 57 6.46 -27.12 15.35
CA LYS A 57 5.46 -26.06 15.51
C LYS A 57 5.91 -24.91 16.42
N ILE A 58 6.67 -25.23 17.47
CA ILE A 58 7.20 -24.23 18.42
C ILE A 58 8.24 -23.34 17.74
N GLU A 59 9.13 -23.91 16.94
CA GLU A 59 10.17 -23.16 16.22
C GLU A 59 9.57 -22.20 15.19
N TYR A 60 8.55 -22.64 14.45
CA TYR A 60 7.85 -21.79 13.50
C TYR A 60 7.09 -20.65 14.17
N LYS A 61 6.49 -20.90 15.34
CA LYS A 61 5.85 -19.86 16.14
C LYS A 61 6.85 -18.82 16.62
N ASN A 62 8.00 -19.25 17.15
CA ASN A 62 9.07 -18.35 17.58
C ASN A 62 9.63 -17.53 16.41
N SER A 63 9.80 -18.16 15.25
CA SER A 63 10.25 -17.48 14.03
C SER A 63 9.25 -16.43 13.56
N LEU A 64 7.94 -16.72 13.65
CA LEU A 64 6.88 -15.77 13.31
C LEU A 64 6.86 -14.58 14.27
N GLU A 65 6.99 -14.84 15.58
CA GLU A 65 7.09 -13.77 16.58
C GLU A 65 8.32 -12.89 16.35
N LEU A 66 9.48 -13.49 16.08
CA LEU A 66 10.69 -12.77 15.76
C LEU A 66 10.53 -11.91 14.49
N HIS A 67 9.88 -12.45 13.45
CA HIS A 67 9.57 -11.70 12.23
C HIS A 67 8.70 -10.48 12.52
N HIS A 68 7.64 -10.65 13.32
CA HIS A 68 6.77 -9.52 13.71
C HIS A 68 7.54 -8.48 14.55
N ARG A 69 8.32 -8.91 15.54
CA ARG A 69 9.15 -7.99 16.36
C ARG A 69 10.13 -7.18 15.52
N LYS A 70 10.76 -7.80 14.52
CA LYS A 70 11.64 -7.11 13.57
C LYS A 70 10.87 -6.08 12.74
N ALA A 71 9.67 -6.45 12.27
CA ALA A 71 8.82 -5.55 11.50
C ALA A 71 8.34 -4.34 12.32
N GLU A 72 7.91 -4.56 13.57
CA GLU A 72 7.53 -3.47 14.47
C GLU A 72 8.71 -2.55 14.76
N LYS A 73 9.88 -3.10 15.12
CA LYS A 73 11.08 -2.29 15.35
C LYS A 73 11.48 -1.47 14.12
N ALA A 74 11.36 -2.04 12.92
CA ALA A 74 11.65 -1.32 11.68
C ALA A 74 10.65 -0.18 11.43
N ARG A 75 9.36 -0.38 11.73
CA ARG A 75 8.32 0.67 11.63
C ARG A 75 8.52 1.78 12.64
N GLU A 76 8.86 1.44 13.87
CA GLU A 76 9.20 2.40 14.91
C GLU A 76 10.40 3.24 14.49
N GLN A 77 11.49 2.60 14.02
CA GLN A 77 12.67 3.32 13.54
C GLN A 77 12.31 4.24 12.36
N MET A 78 11.58 3.73 11.36
CA MET A 78 11.16 4.53 10.21
C MET A 78 10.33 5.75 10.63
N LYS A 79 9.49 5.62 11.65
CA LYS A 79 8.70 6.72 12.20
C LYS A 79 9.59 7.75 12.89
N THR A 80 10.54 7.30 13.72
CA THR A 80 11.52 8.17 14.37
C THR A 80 12.36 8.92 13.33
N ASP A 81 12.90 8.23 12.33
CA ASP A 81 13.71 8.82 11.26
C ASP A 81 12.91 9.86 10.45
N HIS A 82 11.61 9.59 10.23
CA HIS A 82 10.71 10.54 9.60
C HIS A 82 10.52 11.79 10.46
N GLU A 83 10.21 11.64 11.75
CA GLU A 83 10.04 12.77 12.68
C GLU A 83 11.32 13.60 12.79
N GLU A 84 12.49 12.96 12.91
CA GLU A 84 13.79 13.64 12.97
C GLU A 84 14.10 14.44 11.70
N SER A 85 13.80 13.89 10.51
CA SER A 85 14.03 14.57 9.23
C SER A 85 13.13 15.81 9.02
N THR A 86 11.99 15.90 9.70
CA THR A 86 11.10 17.07 9.61
C THR A 86 11.56 18.27 10.45
N ILE A 87 12.56 18.09 11.32
CA ILE A 87 13.07 19.17 12.17
C ILE A 87 13.88 20.14 11.31
N VAL A 88 13.58 21.43 11.41
CA VAL A 88 14.21 22.50 10.58
C VAL A 88 15.75 22.55 10.71
N THR A 89 16.30 22.05 11.81
CA THR A 89 17.75 21.98 12.07
C THR A 89 18.38 20.65 11.67
N SER A 90 17.61 19.73 11.09
CA SER A 90 18.13 18.42 10.68
C SER A 90 19.00 18.53 9.43
N ASP A 91 20.11 17.80 9.43
CA ASP A 91 20.98 17.61 8.26
C ASP A 91 20.64 16.29 7.51
N THR A 92 19.63 15.55 8.00
CA THR A 92 19.20 14.28 7.43
C THR A 92 17.87 14.43 6.71
N CYS A 93 17.82 13.95 5.47
CA CYS A 93 16.62 13.89 4.64
C CYS A 93 16.14 12.44 4.54
N THR A 94 14.86 12.19 4.84
CA THR A 94 14.26 10.86 4.69
C THR A 94 13.40 10.83 3.42
N ILE A 95 13.69 9.88 2.52
CA ILE A 95 12.95 9.69 1.28
C ILE A 95 12.32 8.29 1.27
N SER A 96 11.00 8.23 1.16
CA SER A 96 10.26 6.99 0.93
C SER A 96 10.03 6.79 -0.57
N VAL A 97 10.36 5.60 -1.06
CA VAL A 97 10.25 5.24 -2.48
C VAL A 97 9.27 4.09 -2.63
N ASP A 98 8.25 4.25 -3.48
CA ASP A 98 7.27 3.22 -3.80
C ASP A 98 7.19 3.05 -5.32
N LEU A 99 7.31 1.81 -5.81
CA LEU A 99 7.06 1.50 -7.22
C LEU A 99 5.73 0.74 -7.30
N GLN A 100 4.74 1.37 -7.92
CA GLN A 100 3.42 0.76 -8.07
C GLN A 100 3.48 -0.49 -8.96
N GLN A 101 2.54 -1.41 -8.74
CA GLN A 101 2.34 -2.55 -9.63
C GLN A 101 2.21 -2.07 -11.08
N VAL A 102 2.99 -2.70 -11.97
CA VAL A 102 2.94 -2.43 -13.41
C VAL A 102 1.52 -2.61 -13.91
N PHE A 103 0.93 -1.58 -14.50
CA PHE A 103 -0.40 -1.64 -15.08
C PHE A 103 -0.33 -1.58 -16.60
N SER A 104 -1.15 -2.42 -17.22
CA SER A 104 -1.19 -2.58 -18.66
C SER A 104 -2.20 -1.61 -19.30
N LEU A 105 -1.77 -0.91 -20.34
CA LEU A 105 -2.60 0.04 -21.08
C LEU A 105 -2.84 -0.44 -22.53
N PRO A 106 -4.05 -0.23 -23.08
CA PRO A 106 -5.25 0.26 -22.39
C PRO A 106 -5.88 -0.80 -21.47
N ALA A 107 -6.60 -0.34 -20.45
CA ALA A 107 -7.39 -1.21 -19.57
C ALA A 107 -8.60 -1.75 -20.35
N MET A 108 -8.50 -2.99 -20.82
CA MET A 108 -9.52 -3.65 -21.64
C MET A 108 -10.14 -4.82 -20.88
N THR A 109 -11.45 -4.99 -21.05
CA THR A 109 -12.24 -6.05 -20.40
C THR A 109 -12.48 -7.27 -21.30
N HIS A 110 -12.00 -7.23 -22.55
CA HIS A 110 -12.22 -8.29 -23.53
C HIS A 110 -11.14 -9.38 -23.45
N CYS A 111 -11.51 -10.64 -23.67
CA CYS A 111 -10.58 -11.78 -23.54
C CYS A 111 -9.43 -11.78 -24.56
N GLN A 112 -9.60 -11.13 -25.72
CA GLN A 112 -8.54 -11.03 -26.74
C GLN A 112 -7.26 -10.34 -26.22
N VAL A 113 -7.38 -9.52 -25.17
CA VAL A 113 -6.24 -8.87 -24.51
C VAL A 113 -5.20 -9.88 -24.05
N TYR A 114 -5.62 -11.09 -23.67
CA TYR A 114 -4.71 -12.15 -23.28
C TYR A 114 -3.73 -12.54 -24.41
N TYR A 115 -4.14 -12.39 -25.67
CA TYR A 115 -3.33 -12.71 -26.85
C TYR A 115 -2.65 -11.49 -27.47
N LEU A 116 -2.90 -10.30 -26.94
CA LEU A 116 -2.34 -9.06 -27.45
C LEU A 116 -1.30 -8.52 -26.47
N ARG A 117 -0.21 -7.96 -27.00
CA ARG A 117 0.76 -7.26 -26.16
C ARG A 117 0.15 -5.95 -25.68
N GLN A 118 -0.01 -5.81 -24.38
CA GLN A 118 -0.39 -4.55 -23.75
C GLN A 118 0.85 -3.71 -23.45
N LEU A 119 0.69 -2.38 -23.51
CA LEU A 119 1.74 -1.44 -23.17
C LEU A 119 1.94 -1.44 -21.65
N SER A 120 3.14 -1.78 -21.20
CA SER A 120 3.47 -1.72 -19.77
C SER A 120 3.70 -0.28 -19.32
N CYS A 121 2.97 0.14 -18.28
CA CYS A 121 3.11 1.44 -17.66
C CYS A 121 3.59 1.29 -16.21
N PHE A 122 4.54 2.15 -15.83
CA PHE A 122 5.19 2.19 -14.54
C PHE A 122 4.87 3.51 -13.86
N ASN A 123 4.74 3.49 -12.54
CA ASN A 123 4.63 4.69 -11.72
C ASN A 123 5.53 4.57 -10.49
N LEU A 124 6.54 5.44 -10.40
CA LEU A 124 7.44 5.57 -9.26
C LEU A 124 7.00 6.76 -8.41
N GLY A 125 6.61 6.49 -7.17
CA GLY A 125 6.34 7.48 -6.14
C GLY A 125 7.59 7.76 -5.31
N LEU A 126 7.94 9.04 -5.17
CA LEU A 126 8.90 9.51 -4.18
C LEU A 126 8.16 10.39 -3.18
N HIS A 127 8.33 10.13 -1.89
CA HIS A 127 7.80 10.98 -0.82
C HIS A 127 8.97 11.49 0.01
N MET A 128 9.13 12.80 0.05
CA MET A 128 10.15 13.47 0.84
C MET A 128 9.54 13.86 2.19
N ALA A 129 10.16 13.39 3.27
CA ALA A 129 9.69 13.65 4.62
C ALA A 129 9.78 15.13 4.99
N ASP A 130 10.91 15.76 4.69
CA ASP A 130 11.31 17.10 5.17
C ASP A 130 10.27 18.18 4.86
N ASN A 131 9.69 18.15 3.66
CA ASN A 131 8.70 19.11 3.19
C ASN A 131 7.34 18.47 2.91
N ASN A 132 7.18 17.18 3.25
CA ASN A 132 5.99 16.38 3.02
C ASN A 132 5.48 16.42 1.56
N GLN A 133 6.39 16.48 0.59
CA GLN A 133 6.05 16.49 -0.84
C GLN A 133 6.12 15.09 -1.44
N GLY A 134 5.12 14.78 -2.27
CA GLY A 134 5.08 13.56 -3.08
C GLY A 134 5.27 13.86 -4.56
N PHE A 135 6.20 13.15 -5.20
CA PHE A 135 6.42 13.16 -6.64
C PHE A 135 5.99 11.81 -7.23
N MET A 136 5.36 11.86 -8.41
CA MET A 136 4.94 10.67 -9.15
C MET A 136 5.57 10.74 -10.54
N PHE A 137 6.39 9.75 -10.87
CA PHE A 137 7.04 9.61 -12.15
C PHE A 137 6.38 8.47 -12.91
N VAL A 138 5.60 8.82 -13.94
CA VAL A 138 4.90 7.87 -14.79
C VAL A 138 5.62 7.75 -16.12
N TRP A 139 5.93 6.53 -16.54
CA TRP A 139 6.48 6.27 -17.86
C TRP A 139 5.99 4.92 -18.40
N HIS A 140 5.96 4.80 -19.73
CA HIS A 140 5.65 3.53 -20.39
C HIS A 140 6.92 2.87 -20.95
N GLU A 141 6.86 1.56 -21.21
CA GLU A 141 8.03 0.77 -21.65
C GLU A 141 8.76 1.37 -22.87
N GLY A 142 8.03 1.92 -23.84
CA GLY A 142 8.61 2.58 -25.02
C GLY A 142 9.47 3.83 -24.74
N MET A 143 9.30 4.50 -23.59
CA MET A 143 10.17 5.63 -23.20
C MET A 143 11.51 5.15 -22.62
N SER A 144 11.55 3.91 -22.14
CA SER A 144 12.72 3.30 -21.50
C SER A 144 13.56 2.45 -22.46
N GLY A 145 13.34 2.57 -23.77
CA GLY A 145 14.10 1.86 -24.81
C GLY A 145 13.69 0.41 -25.04
N ARG A 146 12.44 0.04 -24.71
CA ARG A 146 11.86 -1.29 -24.97
C ARG A 146 10.84 -1.29 -26.10
#